data_AF-A0A7Y5J7I2-F1
#
_entry.id   AF-A0A7Y5J7I2-F1
#
_cell.length_a   1.000
_cell.length_b   1.000
_cell.length_c   1.000
_cell.angle_alpha   90.00
_cell.angle_beta   90.00
_cell.angle_gamma   90.00
#
_symmetry.space_group_name_H-M   'P 1'
#
loop_
_entity.id
_entity.type
_entity.pdbx_description
1 polymer ?
#
loop_
_entity_poly.entity_id
_entity_poly.type
_entity_poly.pdbx_seq_one_letter_code
_entity_poly.pdbx_strand_id
1 'polypeptide(L)' 'AMWQLFYQQHAFRKKQGRYCTRLSDLTFPEVNLPGYVFSPKVQITDTQFEWQALTADGKGTWHLNAEGRIWRTE' A
#
# COMPACT_ATOMS: atom_id res chain seq x y z
N ALA A 1 -5.69 -2.54 -6.32
CA ALA A 1 -5.41 -1.32 -5.52
C ALA A 1 -4.02 -1.37 -4.87
N MET A 2 -3.76 -2.20 -3.84
CA MET A 2 -2.44 -2.23 -3.15
C MET A 2 -1.24 -2.47 -4.07
N TRP A 3 -1.35 -3.35 -5.06
CA TRP A 3 -0.28 -3.56 -6.04
C TRP A 3 0.10 -2.30 -6.83
N GLN A 4 -0.86 -1.41 -7.11
CA GLN A 4 -0.56 -0.15 -7.78
C GLN A 4 0.28 0.77 -6.87
N LEU A 5 -0.01 0.81 -5.56
CA LEU A 5 0.78 1.55 -4.59
C LEU A 5 2.18 0.94 -4.41
N PHE A 6 2.30 -0.38 -4.44
CA PHE A 6 3.59 -1.09 -4.44
C PHE A 6 4.48 -0.68 -5.61
N TYR A 7 3.94 -0.69 -6.84
CA TYR A 7 4.71 -0.28 -8.02
C TYR A 7 5.09 1.20 -7.98
N GLN A 8 4.20 2.07 -7.46
CA GLN A 8 4.53 3.48 -7.28
C GLN A 8 5.66 3.68 -6.26
N GLN A 9 5.70 2.93 -5.16
CA GLN A 9 6.82 2.99 -4.21
C GLN A 9 8.16 2.59 -4.85
N HIS A 10 8.17 1.52 -5.64
CA HIS A 10 9.37 1.09 -6.36
C HIS A 10 9.79 2.10 -7.43
N ALA A 11 8.84 2.67 -8.17
CA ALA A 11 9.11 3.73 -9.14
C ALA A 11 9.68 5.00 -8.48
N PHE A 12 9.16 5.37 -7.31
CA PHE A 12 9.66 6.50 -6.53
C PHE A 12 11.08 6.23 -6.02
N ARG A 13 11.33 5.04 -5.45
CA ARG A 13 12.67 4.63 -5.00
C ARG A 13 13.68 4.64 -6.13
N LYS A 14 13.31 4.14 -7.32
CA LYS A 14 14.19 4.16 -8.49
C LYS A 14 14.60 5.59 -8.91
N LYS A 15 13.74 6.59 -8.68
CA LYS A 15 14.00 7.99 -9.03
C LYS A 15 14.71 8.78 -7.93
N GLN A 16 14.36 8.52 -6.65
CA GLN A 16 14.73 9.36 -5.50
C GLN A 16 15.71 8.67 -4.53
N GLY A 17 16.03 7.39 -4.75
CA GLY A 17 16.88 6.59 -3.88
C GLY A 17 16.24 6.15 -2.55
N ARG A 18 15.03 6.63 -2.24
CA ARG A 18 14.28 6.36 -1.00
C ARG A 18 12.81 6.04 -1.29
N TYR A 19 12.13 5.40 -0.35
CA TYR A 19 10.68 5.23 -0.44
C TYR A 19 9.92 6.53 -0.12
N CYS A 20 8.71 6.63 -0.65
CA CYS A 20 7.85 7.78 -0.54
C CYS A 20 7.13 7.79 0.82
N THR A 21 7.52 8.70 1.72
CA THR A 21 6.94 8.82 3.07
C THR A 21 5.66 9.63 3.14
N ARG A 22 5.34 10.41 2.11
CA ARG A 22 4.13 11.23 2.04
C ARG A 22 3.15 10.59 1.08
N LEU A 23 2.05 10.08 1.62
CA LEU A 23 0.97 9.48 0.84
C LEU A 23 0.45 10.42 -0.27
N SER A 24 0.46 11.74 -0.05
CA SER A 24 0.05 12.74 -1.03
C SER A 24 0.89 12.78 -2.31
N ASP A 25 2.12 12.24 -2.29
CA ASP A 25 2.97 12.14 -3.47
C ASP A 25 2.65 10.87 -4.30
N LEU A 26 1.74 10.02 -3.82
CA LEU A 26 1.26 8.83 -4.51
C LEU A 26 -0.16 9.04 -5.05
N THR A 27 -0.41 8.48 -6.22
CA THR A 27 -1.76 8.44 -6.79
C THR A 27 -2.53 7.29 -6.17
N PHE A 28 -3.51 7.60 -5.34
CA PHE A 28 -4.37 6.57 -4.75
C PHE A 28 -5.27 5.96 -5.84
N PRO A 29 -5.29 4.63 -5.95
CA PRO A 29 -6.26 3.97 -6.83
C PRO A 29 -7.69 4.25 -6.37
N GLU A 30 -8.55 4.62 -7.31
CA GLU A 30 -9.98 4.59 -7.09
C GLU A 30 -10.44 3.12 -7.02
N VAL A 31 -11.14 2.76 -5.94
CA VAL A 31 -11.69 1.42 -5.74
C VAL A 31 -13.20 1.55 -5.61
N ASN A 32 -13.91 1.23 -6.70
CA ASN A 32 -15.36 1.25 -6.74
C ASN A 32 -15.90 -0.13 -6.33
N LEU A 33 -15.98 -0.36 -5.02
CA LEU A 33 -16.60 -1.54 -4.42
C LEU A 33 -17.73 -1.09 -3.48
N PRO A 34 -18.99 -1.53 -3.70
CA PRO A 34 -20.11 -1.14 -2.85
C PRO A 34 -19.86 -1.48 -1.37
N GLY A 35 -19.98 -0.49 -0.49
CA GLY A 35 -19.79 -0.66 0.96
C GLY A 35 -18.33 -0.79 1.41
N TYR A 36 -17.36 -0.64 0.51
CA TYR A 36 -15.94 -0.71 0.84
C TYR A 36 -15.24 0.62 0.65
N VAL A 37 -14.51 1.05 1.68
CA VAL A 37 -13.67 2.24 1.63
C VAL A 37 -12.22 1.80 1.60
N PHE A 38 -11.55 2.00 0.46
CA PHE A 38 -10.12 1.73 0.33
C PHE A 38 -9.31 2.84 0.99
N SER A 39 -8.94 2.63 2.26
CA SER A 39 -8.12 3.55 3.05
C SER A 39 -6.81 2.89 3.49
N PRO A 40 -5.84 2.70 2.57
CA PRO A 40 -4.61 2.00 2.90
C PRO A 40 -3.69 2.87 3.76
N LYS A 41 -2.96 2.22 4.66
CA LYS A 41 -1.90 2.81 5.48
C LYS A 41 -0.56 2.28 5.01
N VAL A 42 0.51 3.06 5.21
CA VAL A 42 1.86 2.63 4.91
C VAL A 42 2.76 2.85 6.11
N GLN A 43 3.60 1.87 6.41
CA GLN A 43 4.74 2.00 7.30
C GLN A 43 6.00 1.94 6.45
N ILE A 44 6.92 2.88 6.67
CA ILE A 44 8.09 3.06 5.80
C ILE A 44 9.32 3.28 6.66
N THR A 45 10.39 2.58 6.29
CA THR A 45 11.75 2.78 6.77
C THR A 45 12.64 3.14 5.58
N ASP A 46 13.92 3.40 5.83
CA ASP A 46 14.87 3.72 4.76
C ASP A 46 15.03 2.57 3.74
N THR A 47 14.80 1.33 4.18
CA THR A 47 15.07 0.12 3.39
C THR A 47 13.84 -0.72 3.08
N GLN A 48 12.71 -0.50 3.77
CA GLN A 48 11.48 -1.28 3.61
C GLN A 48 10.22 -0.41 3.65
N PHE A 49 9.12 -0.99 3.15
CA PHE A 49 7.77 -0.50 3.39
C PHE A 49 6.81 -1.66 3.58
N GLU A 50 5.70 -1.36 4.23
CA GLU A 50 4.54 -2.25 4.33
C GLU A 50 3.27 -1.45 4.11
N TRP A 51 2.47 -1.87 3.14
CA TRP A 51 1.11 -1.39 2.94
C TRP A 51 0.13 -2.26 3.72
N GLN A 52 -0.84 -1.60 4.34
CA GLN A 52 -1.94 -2.23 5.06
C GLN A 52 -3.28 -1.71 4.54
N ALA A 53 -4.27 -2.57 4.32
CA ALA A 53 -5.62 -2.15 3.97
C ALA A 53 -6.66 -3.12 4.54
N LEU A 54 -7.80 -2.62 4.99
CA LEU A 54 -8.88 -3.49 5.46
C LEU A 54 -9.40 -4.38 4.32
N THR A 55 -9.84 -5.59 4.65
CA THR A 55 -10.56 -6.47 3.72
C THR A 55 -11.93 -5.88 3.38
N ALA A 56 -12.52 -6.30 2.25
CA ALA A 56 -13.83 -5.81 1.82
C ALA A 56 -14.95 -6.12 2.82
N ASP A 57 -14.83 -7.26 3.51
CA ASP A 57 -15.71 -7.72 4.58
C ASP A 57 -15.40 -7.10 5.95
N GLY A 58 -14.30 -6.34 6.08
CA GLY A 58 -13.89 -5.67 7.31
C GLY A 58 -13.38 -6.60 8.42
N LYS A 59 -13.25 -7.92 8.20
CA LYS A 59 -12.81 -8.90 9.20
C LYS A 59 -11.32 -9.19 9.18
N GLY A 60 -10.53 -8.33 8.53
CA GLY A 60 -9.09 -8.52 8.49
C GLY A 60 -8.37 -7.40 7.80
N THR A 61 -7.04 -7.51 7.79
CA THR A 61 -6.13 -6.57 7.15
C THR A 61 -5.26 -7.29 6.13
N TRP A 62 -5.25 -6.77 4.91
CA TRP A 62 -4.27 -7.11 3.89
C TRP A 62 -2.97 -6.38 4.16
N HIS A 63 -1.86 -7.11 4.10
CA HIS A 63 -0.50 -6.60 4.19
C HIS A 63 0.25 -6.87 2.89
N LEU A 64 1.04 -5.91 2.43
CA LEU A 64 1.93 -6.05 1.27
C LEU A 64 3.27 -5.37 1.55
N ASN A 65 4.35 -6.15 1.60
CA ASN A 65 5.68 -5.62 1.89
C ASN A 65 6.46 -5.20 0.64
N ALA A 66 7.64 -4.59 0.86
CA ALA A 66 8.55 -4.15 -0.20
C ALA A 66 9.09 -5.25 -1.11
N GLU A 67 9.03 -6.51 -0.69
CA GLU A 67 9.45 -7.69 -1.45
C GLU A 67 8.32 -8.26 -2.33
N GLY A 68 7.11 -7.71 -2.24
CA GLY A 68 5.94 -8.20 -2.96
C GLY A 68 5.26 -9.39 -2.25
N ARG A 69 5.60 -9.67 -0.99
CA ARG A 69 4.86 -10.66 -0.20
C ARG A 69 3.55 -10.05 0.24
N ILE A 70 2.44 -10.72 -0.08
CA ILE A 70 1.08 -10.36 0.34
C ILE A 70 0.54 -11.40 1.31
N TRP A 71 -0.07 -10.95 2.41
CA TRP A 71 -0.73 -11.83 3.38
C TRP A 71 -1.91 -11.13 4.05
N ARG A 72 -2.76 -11.92 4.71
CA ARG A 72 -3.94 -11.43 5.44
C ARG A 72 -3.82 -11.78 6.92
N THR A 73 -4.18 -10.85 7.78
CA THR A 73 -4.38 -11.02 9.22
C THR A 73 -5.86 -10.81 9.56
N GLU A 74 -6.32 -11.39 10.67
CA GLU A 74 -7.69 -11.22 11.21
C GLU A 74 -7.73 -10.06 12.21
#